data_AF-A0A6P6USE6-F1
#
_entry.id   AF-A0A6P6USE6-F1
#
_cell.length_a   1.000
_cell.length_b   1.000
_cell.length_c   1.000
_cell.angle_alpha   90.00
_cell.angle_beta   90.00
_cell.angle_gamma   90.00
#
_symmetry.space_group_name_H-M   'P 1'
#
loop_
_entity.id
_entity.type
_entity.pdbx_description
1 polymer ?
#
loop_
_entity_poly.entity_id
_entity_poly.type
_entity_poly.pdbx_seq_one_letter_code
_entity_poly.pdbx_strand_id
1 'polypeptide(L)'
;MLKLNICFSPIFLLFVYCMKSSSSSAGAAIGVGISKNSPNDHGDLSYFESAPKPCFKNLTTMELIKSLNQTSSTRPQSSSSSSSESDCTVWTKECSEQLLWLAKQPESVEWIKSVRRKIHQNPELAFEEYETSRLIREELKKMEITYRFPLATTGIRAMIGTGGPPFVAIRADMDALPIQEAVEWEYKSKNAGKMHACGHDAHVAMLIGAAKILKAREKYLKGTVILIFQPAEEAGNGAKRMIGDGAIEDVEAIFGLHVSHLHRSGIIGSRPGPLLAGCGFFRATISGKEGQAGNPHHSVDPVLAASAIVISLQNIVSREANPLDCQVVSVTSFNAGEDLDSIPDTVILRGTFRAFSNTSFYQILARINQVITEQARVFRCSATVELFENEDRIYPPTVNEEQMHEHVKKESRMKL
;
A
#
# COMPACT_ATOMS: atom_id res chain seq x y z
N MET A 1 -24.38 24.90 9.91
CA MET A 1 -23.49 26.06 9.68
C MET A 1 -22.13 25.75 10.30
N LEU A 2 -21.23 25.15 9.52
CA LEU A 2 -19.78 25.11 9.76
C LEU A 2 -19.15 24.61 8.45
N LYS A 3 -18.83 25.57 7.58
CA LYS A 3 -18.09 25.36 6.35
C LYS A 3 -16.64 25.12 6.74
N LEU A 4 -16.14 23.89 6.63
CA LEU A 4 -14.69 23.66 6.61
C LEU A 4 -14.20 23.86 5.18
N ASN A 5 -13.74 25.07 4.89
CA ASN A 5 -12.90 25.34 3.74
C ASN A 5 -11.49 24.81 4.04
N ILE A 6 -11.13 23.66 3.49
CA ILE A 6 -9.74 23.20 3.48
C ILE A 6 -9.23 23.29 2.03
N CYS A 7 -8.44 24.34 1.75
CA CYS A 7 -7.60 24.41 0.56
C CYS A 7 -6.48 23.37 0.67
N PHE A 8 -6.45 22.36 -0.19
CA PHE A 8 -5.32 21.44 -0.32
C PHE A 8 -4.37 21.90 -1.44
N SER A 9 -3.12 22.19 -1.05
CA SER A 9 -1.94 22.05 -1.91
C SER A 9 -1.62 20.54 -2.02
N PRO A 10 -1.16 19.99 -3.16
CA PRO A 10 -0.89 18.56 -3.26
C PRO A 10 0.37 18.24 -2.45
N ILE A 11 0.17 17.64 -1.29
CA ILE A 11 1.24 17.29 -0.35
C ILE A 11 1.11 15.79 -0.03
N PHE A 12 2.13 15.00 -0.41
CA PHE A 12 2.10 13.54 -0.31
C PHE A 12 3.47 12.99 0.15
N LEU A 13 3.46 12.13 1.17
CA LEU A 13 4.60 11.28 1.62
C LEU A 13 4.62 9.94 0.90
N LEU A 14 5.78 9.37 0.62
CA LEU A 14 5.93 8.04 0.03
C LEU A 14 6.24 6.95 1.09
N PHE A 15 5.42 5.90 1.21
CA PHE A 15 5.74 4.70 1.99
C PHE A 15 6.41 3.65 1.13
N VAL A 16 7.70 3.37 1.33
CA VAL A 16 8.39 2.30 0.59
C VAL A 16 8.19 0.98 1.32
N TYR A 17 7.51 0.05 0.65
CA TYR A 17 7.49 -1.36 1.05
C TYR A 17 8.42 -2.15 0.14
N CYS A 18 9.24 -3.04 0.70
CA CYS A 18 10.13 -3.88 -0.09
C CYS A 18 10.16 -5.33 0.37
N MET A 19 9.98 -6.24 -0.58
CA MET A 19 9.95 -7.69 -0.34
C MET A 19 10.92 -8.40 -1.30
N LYS A 20 11.58 -9.44 -0.81
CA LYS A 20 12.31 -10.41 -1.65
C LYS A 20 11.32 -11.47 -2.11
N SER A 21 11.21 -11.69 -3.41
CA SER A 21 10.33 -12.73 -3.94
C SER A 21 10.98 -14.11 -3.71
N SER A 22 10.18 -15.08 -3.25
CA SER A 22 10.59 -16.47 -3.13
C SER A 22 9.82 -17.30 -4.15
N SER A 23 10.48 -17.68 -5.24
CA SER A 23 9.94 -18.66 -6.20
C SER A 23 10.32 -20.07 -5.74
N SER A 24 9.42 -20.73 -5.02
CA SER A 24 9.45 -22.19 -4.92
C SER A 24 8.07 -22.76 -4.68
N SER A 25 7.54 -23.43 -5.69
CA SER A 25 6.44 -24.37 -5.60
C SER A 25 6.83 -25.57 -4.73
N ALA A 26 6.05 -25.84 -3.68
CA ALA A 26 5.70 -27.16 -3.09
C ALA A 26 5.76 -27.18 -1.55
N GLY A 27 4.65 -27.63 -0.96
CA GLY A 27 4.66 -28.48 0.23
C GLY A 27 4.77 -27.78 1.59
N ALA A 28 3.67 -27.81 2.33
CA ALA A 28 3.69 -27.59 3.78
C ALA A 28 4.72 -28.50 4.45
N ALA A 29 5.70 -27.91 5.12
CA ALA A 29 6.50 -28.58 6.15
C ALA A 29 6.94 -27.54 7.19
N ILE A 30 6.46 -27.74 8.41
CA ILE A 30 6.74 -26.93 9.60
C ILE A 30 8.20 -27.18 10.01
N GLY A 31 9.00 -26.10 10.06
CA GLY A 31 10.35 -26.11 10.60
C GLY A 31 10.54 -24.94 11.57
N VAL A 32 10.42 -25.21 12.87
CA VAL A 32 10.63 -24.23 13.95
C VAL A 32 12.13 -23.96 14.09
N GLY A 33 12.57 -22.78 13.63
CA GLY A 33 13.91 -22.25 13.89
C GLY A 33 13.83 -21.12 14.92
N ILE A 34 14.28 -21.37 16.14
CA ILE A 34 14.34 -20.37 17.23
C ILE A 34 15.53 -19.45 16.99
N SER A 35 15.28 -18.18 16.67
CA SER A 35 16.30 -17.11 16.74
C SER A 35 16.08 -16.29 18.01
N LYS A 36 17.16 -16.09 18.78
CA LYS A 36 17.17 -15.31 20.03
C LYS A 36 17.10 -13.81 19.71
N ASN A 37 16.02 -13.14 20.09
CA ASN A 37 15.92 -11.68 20.03
C ASN A 37 16.49 -11.01 21.29
N SER A 38 17.30 -9.98 21.07
CA SER A 38 17.77 -9.03 22.10
C SER A 38 16.68 -8.00 22.38
N PRO A 39 16.45 -7.59 23.64
CA PRO A 39 15.38 -6.64 24.00
C PRO A 39 15.94 -5.22 24.00
N ASN A 40 15.65 -4.45 22.94
CA ASN A 40 15.59 -2.98 22.95
C ASN A 40 15.17 -2.52 21.56
N ASP A 41 13.87 -2.44 21.30
CA ASP A 41 13.36 -1.86 20.06
C ASP A 41 12.14 -1.00 20.40
N HIS A 42 12.40 0.30 20.61
CA HIS A 42 11.35 1.31 20.68
C HIS A 42 10.87 1.57 19.25
N GLY A 43 9.55 1.65 19.06
CA GLY A 43 8.88 1.74 17.76
C GLY A 43 9.15 3.03 16.98
N ASP A 44 10.37 3.18 16.47
CA ASP A 44 10.76 4.29 15.62
C ASP A 44 10.45 3.98 14.14
N LEU A 45 9.44 4.66 13.60
CA LEU A 45 9.37 4.88 12.16
C LEU A 45 10.63 5.64 11.75
N SER A 46 11.40 5.11 10.81
CA SER A 46 12.55 5.84 10.28
C SER A 46 12.06 6.88 9.26
N TYR A 47 12.21 8.14 9.62
CA TYR A 47 11.96 9.28 8.73
C TYR A 47 13.27 9.69 8.07
N PHE A 48 13.25 9.80 6.75
CA PHE A 48 14.37 10.35 5.99
C PHE A 48 14.00 11.78 5.57
N GLU A 49 14.54 12.75 6.30
CA GLU A 49 14.39 14.18 6.02
C GLU A 49 15.67 14.75 5.38
N SER A 50 15.51 15.74 4.50
CA SER A 50 16.61 16.61 4.08
C SER A 50 17.03 17.54 5.24
N ALA A 51 18.33 17.73 5.47
CA ALA A 51 18.81 18.66 6.50
C ALA A 51 18.20 20.08 6.32
N PRO A 52 17.82 20.78 7.42
CA PRO A 52 17.26 22.12 7.32
C PRO A 52 18.30 23.07 6.71
N LYS A 53 18.02 23.59 5.50
CA LYS A 53 18.82 24.67 4.90
C LYS A 53 18.58 25.95 5.71
N PRO A 54 19.62 26.74 6.04
CA PRO A 54 19.45 28.00 6.74
C PRO A 54 18.64 28.97 5.87
N CYS A 55 17.58 29.54 6.45
CA CYS A 55 16.80 30.63 5.84
C CYS A 55 17.72 31.84 5.58
N PHE A 56 18.11 32.05 4.33
CA PHE A 56 18.60 33.36 3.91
C PHE A 56 17.42 34.33 3.87
N LYS A 57 17.45 35.32 4.77
CA LYS A 57 16.52 36.45 4.75
C LYS A 57 16.73 37.26 3.46
N ASN A 58 15.62 37.70 2.88
CA ASN A 58 15.52 38.57 1.71
C ASN A 58 16.56 39.70 1.72
N LEU A 59 17.42 39.72 0.69
CA LEU A 59 18.16 40.90 0.27
C LEU A 59 17.67 41.27 -1.13
N THR A 60 17.09 42.47 -1.22
CA THR A 60 16.53 43.07 -2.42
C THR A 60 17.59 43.29 -3.50
N THR A 61 17.18 43.14 -4.75
CA THR A 61 17.97 43.12 -6.01
C THR A 61 18.63 44.45 -6.39
N MET A 62 19.20 45.21 -5.45
CA MET A 62 19.80 46.53 -5.73
C MET A 62 21.10 46.84 -4.96
N GLU A 63 21.84 45.83 -4.50
CA GLU A 63 23.16 46.06 -3.86
C GLU A 63 24.32 45.18 -4.37
N LEU A 64 24.11 44.26 -5.33
CA LEU A 64 25.20 43.40 -5.85
C LEU A 64 25.90 43.90 -7.13
N ILE A 65 25.53 45.07 -7.67
CA ILE A 65 26.02 45.55 -8.98
C ILE A 65 27.24 46.51 -8.87
N LYS A 66 27.76 46.81 -7.68
CA LYS A 66 28.82 47.82 -7.51
C LYS A 66 30.24 47.32 -7.22
N SER A 67 30.54 46.02 -7.21
CA SER A 67 31.89 45.52 -6.86
C SER A 67 32.65 44.74 -7.94
N LEU A 68 32.18 44.66 -9.18
CA LEU A 68 32.87 43.88 -10.24
C LEU A 68 33.16 44.68 -11.52
N ASN A 69 33.66 45.91 -11.37
CA ASN A 69 34.29 46.64 -12.47
C ASN A 69 35.61 47.26 -12.01
N GLN A 70 36.69 46.50 -12.14
CA GLN A 70 38.05 47.00 -12.41
C GLN A 70 38.98 45.85 -12.81
N THR A 71 39.32 45.81 -14.11
CA THR A 71 40.62 45.42 -14.74
C THR A 71 41.21 44.03 -14.40
N SER A 72 41.66 43.18 -15.34
CA SER A 72 42.24 43.40 -16.66
C SER A 72 42.45 42.07 -17.43
N SER A 73 42.36 42.15 -18.76
CA SER A 73 43.17 41.47 -19.80
C SER A 73 43.63 40.01 -19.61
N THR A 74 43.05 39.09 -20.39
CA THR A 74 43.77 38.21 -21.34
C THR A 74 42.78 37.31 -22.13
N ARG A 75 42.91 37.27 -23.46
CA ARG A 75 42.42 36.17 -24.34
C ARG A 75 43.53 35.10 -24.41
N PRO A 76 43.30 33.81 -24.80
CA PRO A 76 42.30 33.35 -25.78
C PRO A 76 41.68 31.94 -25.53
N GLN A 77 40.87 31.54 -26.51
CA GLN A 77 40.50 30.17 -26.95
C GLN A 77 39.12 29.62 -26.56
N SER A 78 38.32 29.47 -27.62
CA SER A 78 37.08 28.71 -27.69
C SER A 78 37.37 27.21 -27.59
N SER A 79 37.06 26.61 -26.46
CA SER A 79 36.81 25.17 -26.36
C SER A 79 35.31 24.96 -26.29
N SER A 80 34.75 24.35 -27.33
CA SER A 80 33.41 23.77 -27.31
C SER A 80 33.43 22.63 -26.30
N SER A 81 32.98 22.87 -25.06
CA SER A 81 32.75 21.81 -24.10
C SER A 81 31.51 21.04 -24.53
N SER A 82 31.71 19.97 -25.30
CA SER A 82 30.74 18.90 -25.42
C SER A 82 30.39 18.44 -24.02
N SER A 83 29.12 18.62 -23.63
CA SER A 83 28.57 18.07 -22.40
C SER A 83 28.74 16.56 -22.46
N SER A 84 29.78 16.04 -21.79
CA SER A 84 29.95 14.60 -21.65
C SER A 84 28.78 14.08 -20.83
N GLU A 85 27.86 13.36 -21.48
CA GLU A 85 26.93 12.50 -20.76
C GLU A 85 27.78 11.58 -19.89
N SER A 86 27.68 11.70 -18.57
CA SER A 86 28.38 10.78 -17.67
C SER A 86 27.87 9.36 -17.98
N ASP A 87 28.79 8.46 -18.34
CA ASP A 87 28.48 7.12 -18.82
C ASP A 87 27.74 6.24 -17.81
N CYS A 88 27.57 6.69 -16.55
CA CYS A 88 26.76 6.06 -15.48
C CYS A 88 26.86 4.53 -15.35
N THR A 89 27.96 3.94 -15.83
CA THR A 89 28.29 2.52 -15.76
C THR A 89 28.57 2.11 -14.31
N VAL A 90 28.99 3.07 -13.49
CA VAL A 90 28.99 3.04 -12.02
C VAL A 90 28.04 4.15 -11.54
N TRP A 91 27.16 3.84 -10.59
CA TRP A 91 26.21 4.83 -10.07
C TRP A 91 26.94 5.88 -9.24
N THR A 92 26.91 7.14 -9.68
CA THR A 92 27.54 8.27 -8.98
C THR A 92 26.52 9.31 -8.53
N LYS A 93 27.00 10.33 -7.80
CA LYS A 93 26.19 11.49 -7.39
C LYS A 93 25.66 12.24 -8.62
N GLU A 94 26.48 12.39 -9.66
CA GLU A 94 26.14 13.06 -10.91
C GLU A 94 24.99 12.32 -11.63
N CYS A 95 24.97 10.98 -11.61
CA CYS A 95 23.85 10.19 -12.14
C CYS A 95 22.54 10.49 -11.39
N SER A 96 22.62 10.69 -10.06
CA SER A 96 21.46 11.04 -9.24
C SER A 96 20.97 12.46 -9.53
N GLU A 97 21.88 13.42 -9.69
CA GLU A 97 21.57 14.81 -10.06
C GLU A 97 20.94 14.90 -11.45
N GLN A 98 21.45 14.13 -12.42
CA GLN A 98 20.84 14.03 -13.75
C GLN A 98 19.42 13.43 -13.71
N LEU A 99 19.22 12.37 -12.91
CA LEU A 99 17.89 11.77 -12.75
C LEU A 99 16.91 12.78 -12.16
N LEU A 100 17.33 13.49 -11.09
CA LEU A 100 16.53 14.56 -10.49
C LEU A 100 16.24 15.69 -11.48
N TRP A 101 17.22 16.06 -12.32
CA TRP A 101 17.04 17.07 -13.35
C TRP A 101 16.03 16.63 -14.42
N LEU A 102 16.09 15.37 -14.88
CA LEU A 102 15.10 14.80 -15.82
C LEU A 102 13.69 14.77 -15.23
N ALA A 103 13.59 14.37 -13.95
CA ALA A 103 12.33 14.31 -13.23
C ALA A 103 11.71 15.71 -13.00
N LYS A 104 12.55 16.74 -12.85
CA LYS A 104 12.13 18.13 -12.56
C LYS A 104 11.94 19.00 -13.80
N GLN A 105 12.15 18.47 -15.01
CA GLN A 105 11.86 19.23 -16.23
C GLN A 105 10.40 19.71 -16.22
N PRO A 106 10.12 20.99 -16.53
CA PRO A 106 8.77 21.54 -16.50
C PRO A 106 7.76 20.70 -17.33
N GLU A 107 8.18 20.22 -18.49
CA GLU A 107 7.36 19.40 -19.39
C GLU A 107 7.05 18.03 -18.76
N SER A 108 8.04 17.40 -18.11
CA SER A 108 7.84 16.13 -17.40
C SER A 108 6.88 16.29 -16.23
N VAL A 109 7.05 17.36 -15.44
CA VAL A 109 6.20 17.65 -14.28
C VAL A 109 4.76 17.92 -14.71
N GLU A 110 4.54 18.74 -15.74
CA GLU A 110 3.19 19.05 -16.20
C GLU A 110 2.52 17.83 -16.86
N TRP A 111 3.28 17.01 -17.58
CA TRP A 111 2.78 15.75 -18.13
C TRP A 111 2.36 14.76 -17.03
N ILE A 112 3.18 14.54 -15.99
CA ILE A 112 2.82 13.65 -14.86
C ILE A 112 1.57 14.18 -14.14
N LYS A 113 1.48 15.50 -13.91
CA LYS A 113 0.27 16.11 -13.34
C LYS A 113 -0.95 15.88 -14.23
N SER A 114 -0.80 16.01 -15.54
CA SER A 114 -1.86 15.75 -16.51
C SER A 114 -2.34 14.29 -16.44
N VAL A 115 -1.43 13.33 -16.41
CA VAL A 115 -1.75 11.90 -16.25
C VAL A 115 -2.54 11.66 -14.95
N ARG A 116 -2.01 12.13 -13.82
CA ARG A 116 -2.69 12.01 -12.51
C ARG A 116 -4.09 12.60 -12.54
N ARG A 117 -4.25 13.82 -13.07
CA ARG A 117 -5.55 14.52 -13.17
C ARG A 117 -6.54 13.79 -14.06
N LYS A 118 -6.09 13.21 -15.19
CA LYS A 118 -6.94 12.40 -16.07
C LYS A 118 -7.50 11.17 -15.35
N ILE A 119 -6.65 10.47 -14.60
CA ILE A 119 -7.06 9.31 -13.80
C ILE A 119 -8.01 9.77 -12.67
N HIS A 120 -7.65 10.83 -11.94
CA HIS A 120 -8.47 11.37 -10.86
C HIS A 120 -9.89 11.76 -11.30
N GLN A 121 -10.03 12.35 -12.49
CA GLN A 121 -11.33 12.75 -13.04
C GLN A 121 -12.21 11.56 -13.47
N ASN A 122 -11.62 10.38 -13.69
CA ASN A 122 -12.34 9.19 -14.17
C ASN A 122 -12.05 7.97 -13.28
N PRO A 123 -12.39 8.03 -11.98
CA PRO A 123 -12.14 6.94 -11.06
C PRO A 123 -12.98 5.71 -11.42
N GLU A 124 -12.37 4.53 -11.35
CA GLU A 124 -12.95 3.22 -11.63
C GLU A 124 -12.76 2.29 -10.44
N LEU A 125 -13.73 1.41 -10.18
CA LEU A 125 -13.68 0.52 -9.02
C LEU A 125 -12.83 -0.72 -9.31
N ALA A 126 -12.59 -1.52 -8.28
CA ALA A 126 -11.90 -2.79 -8.37
C ALA A 126 -12.38 -3.66 -9.56
N PHE A 127 -11.45 -4.06 -10.43
CA PHE A 127 -11.66 -4.83 -11.67
C PHE A 127 -12.47 -4.13 -12.77
N GLU A 128 -12.84 -2.87 -12.59
CA GLU A 128 -13.52 -2.03 -13.58
C GLU A 128 -12.58 -0.98 -14.19
N GLU A 129 -11.28 -1.02 -13.90
CA GLU A 129 -10.29 0.01 -14.24
C GLU A 129 -9.86 0.00 -15.72
N TYR A 130 -10.83 -0.11 -16.63
CA TYR A 130 -10.60 -0.28 -18.07
C TYR A 130 -10.00 0.98 -18.71
N GLU A 131 -10.49 2.17 -18.37
CA GLU A 131 -10.01 3.44 -18.91
C GLU A 131 -8.62 3.78 -18.35
N THR A 132 -8.41 3.53 -17.06
CA THR A 132 -7.11 3.69 -16.40
C THR A 132 -6.08 2.74 -17.01
N SER A 133 -6.42 1.46 -17.16
CA SER A 133 -5.59 0.46 -17.84
C SER A 133 -5.32 0.82 -19.30
N ARG A 134 -6.32 1.32 -20.04
CA ARG A 134 -6.14 1.80 -21.42
C ARG A 134 -5.14 2.95 -21.48
N LEU A 135 -5.27 3.95 -20.61
CA LEU A 135 -4.34 5.07 -20.54
C LEU A 135 -2.91 4.58 -20.28
N ILE A 136 -2.70 3.69 -19.32
CA ILE A 136 -1.38 3.12 -19.02
C ILE A 136 -0.80 2.44 -20.28
N ARG A 137 -1.58 1.58 -20.95
CA ARG A 137 -1.13 0.88 -22.17
C ARG A 137 -0.81 1.83 -23.33
N GLU A 138 -1.57 2.91 -23.49
CA GLU A 138 -1.29 3.94 -24.48
C GLU A 138 0.04 4.65 -24.20
N GLU A 139 0.31 5.02 -22.95
CA GLU A 139 1.57 5.65 -22.55
C GLU A 139 2.76 4.69 -22.70
N LEU A 140 2.62 3.43 -22.28
CA LEU A 140 3.65 2.40 -22.48
C LEU A 140 3.95 2.17 -23.96
N LYS A 141 2.92 2.16 -24.82
CA LYS A 141 3.08 2.03 -26.27
C LYS A 141 3.83 3.23 -26.87
N LYS A 142 3.51 4.46 -26.45
CA LYS A 142 4.24 5.68 -26.89
C LYS A 142 5.72 5.66 -26.51
N MET A 143 6.05 5.01 -25.39
CA MET A 143 7.42 4.85 -24.89
C MET A 143 8.12 3.59 -25.46
N GLU A 144 7.45 2.81 -26.31
CA GLU A 144 7.97 1.55 -26.86
C GLU A 144 8.41 0.57 -25.76
N ILE A 145 7.63 0.51 -24.68
CA ILE A 145 7.82 -0.41 -23.56
C ILE A 145 6.96 -1.65 -23.79
N THR A 146 7.56 -2.83 -23.71
CA THR A 146 6.85 -4.11 -23.85
C THR A 146 6.05 -4.42 -22.58
N TYR A 147 4.85 -5.00 -22.73
CA TYR A 147 3.99 -5.35 -21.59
C TYR A 147 3.10 -6.57 -21.87
N ARG A 148 2.68 -7.23 -20.79
CA ARG A 148 1.64 -8.26 -20.74
C ARG A 148 0.35 -7.65 -20.20
N PHE A 149 -0.77 -7.97 -20.86
CA PHE A 149 -2.14 -7.61 -20.52
C PHE A 149 -3.08 -8.63 -21.20
N PRO A 150 -4.21 -9.01 -20.58
CA PRO A 150 -4.65 -8.65 -19.23
C PRO A 150 -3.98 -9.53 -18.16
N LEU A 151 -3.76 -8.95 -16.97
CA LEU A 151 -3.53 -9.69 -15.71
C LEU A 151 -4.58 -9.22 -14.72
N ALA A 152 -5.24 -10.13 -13.99
CA ALA A 152 -6.30 -9.82 -13.04
C ALA A 152 -7.35 -8.85 -13.64
N THR A 153 -7.87 -9.18 -14.83
CA THR A 153 -8.82 -8.37 -15.63
C THR A 153 -8.19 -7.13 -16.28
N THR A 154 -7.66 -6.20 -15.50
CA THR A 154 -7.26 -4.85 -15.96
C THR A 154 -5.79 -4.52 -15.68
N GLY A 155 -5.09 -5.35 -14.89
CA GLY A 155 -3.69 -5.19 -14.51
C GLY A 155 -2.70 -5.41 -15.64
N ILE A 156 -1.51 -4.81 -15.46
CA ILE A 156 -0.45 -4.73 -16.48
C ILE A 156 0.89 -5.06 -15.86
N ARG A 157 1.70 -5.87 -16.55
CA ARG A 157 3.11 -6.13 -16.25
C ARG A 157 3.97 -5.65 -17.42
N ALA A 158 4.78 -4.62 -17.23
CA ALA A 158 5.66 -4.07 -18.26
C ALA A 158 7.15 -4.30 -17.94
N MET A 159 8.01 -4.29 -18.96
CA MET A 159 9.44 -4.61 -18.83
C MET A 159 10.32 -3.54 -19.49
N ILE A 160 11.35 -3.07 -18.78
CA ILE A 160 12.38 -2.15 -19.28
C ILE A 160 13.76 -2.68 -18.91
N GLY A 161 14.72 -2.69 -19.83
CA GLY A 161 16.10 -3.12 -19.55
C GLY A 161 16.58 -4.24 -20.46
N THR A 162 17.42 -5.12 -19.93
CA THR A 162 18.14 -6.12 -20.73
C THR A 162 17.27 -7.30 -21.17
N GLY A 163 16.12 -7.51 -20.54
CA GLY A 163 15.32 -8.73 -20.67
C GLY A 163 15.86 -9.92 -19.86
N GLY A 164 16.98 -9.74 -19.15
CA GLY A 164 17.58 -10.74 -18.26
C GLY A 164 17.70 -10.25 -16.80
N PRO A 165 18.16 -11.14 -15.90
CA PRO A 165 18.32 -10.82 -14.49
C PRO A 165 19.44 -9.79 -14.24
N PRO A 166 19.42 -9.08 -13.09
CA PRO A 166 18.42 -9.22 -12.04
C PRO A 166 17.07 -8.57 -12.40
N PHE A 167 15.97 -9.16 -11.93
CA PHE A 167 14.62 -8.61 -12.12
C PHE A 167 14.13 -7.89 -10.86
N VAL A 168 13.89 -6.59 -10.99
CA VAL A 168 13.41 -5.74 -9.88
C VAL A 168 12.07 -5.12 -10.25
N ALA A 169 11.04 -5.38 -9.45
CA ALA A 169 9.70 -4.86 -9.67
C ALA A 169 9.44 -3.55 -8.93
N ILE A 170 8.67 -2.65 -9.57
CA ILE A 170 8.10 -1.45 -8.95
C ILE A 170 6.59 -1.50 -9.17
N ARG A 171 5.82 -1.42 -8.07
CA ARG A 171 4.37 -1.63 -8.05
C ARG A 171 3.61 -0.35 -7.73
N ALA A 172 2.53 -0.12 -8.49
CA ALA A 172 1.49 0.87 -8.21
C ALA A 172 0.11 0.21 -8.32
N ASP A 173 -0.76 0.44 -7.35
CA ASP A 173 -2.19 0.17 -7.44
C ASP A 173 -2.91 1.25 -8.25
N MET A 174 -4.11 0.92 -8.76
CA MET A 174 -4.82 1.78 -9.72
C MET A 174 -6.32 1.94 -9.49
N ASP A 175 -6.93 1.21 -8.56
CA ASP A 175 -8.37 1.28 -8.29
C ASP A 175 -8.78 2.51 -7.45
N ALA A 176 -10.05 2.89 -7.57
CA ALA A 176 -10.68 3.93 -6.77
C ALA A 176 -11.69 3.35 -5.77
N LEU A 177 -12.25 4.22 -4.92
CA LEU A 177 -13.21 3.87 -3.88
C LEU A 177 -14.63 4.30 -4.23
N PRO A 178 -15.67 3.60 -3.74
CA PRO A 178 -17.08 3.97 -3.91
C PRO A 178 -17.48 5.11 -2.95
N ILE A 179 -16.79 6.25 -3.08
CA ILE A 179 -16.97 7.45 -2.27
C ILE A 179 -17.33 8.62 -3.18
N GLN A 180 -18.35 9.39 -2.80
CA GLN A 180 -18.65 10.64 -3.48
C GLN A 180 -17.59 11.70 -3.12
N GLU A 181 -16.87 12.18 -4.14
CA GLU A 181 -15.96 13.31 -3.94
C GLU A 181 -16.74 14.57 -3.56
N ALA A 182 -16.44 15.12 -2.39
CA ALA A 182 -17.09 16.31 -1.82
C ALA A 182 -16.32 17.61 -2.11
N VAL A 183 -15.05 17.51 -2.52
CA VAL A 183 -14.22 18.67 -2.82
C VAL A 183 -14.57 19.22 -4.20
N GLU A 184 -14.87 20.51 -4.28
CA GLU A 184 -15.09 21.20 -5.55
C GLU A 184 -13.79 21.81 -6.07
N TRP A 185 -13.27 21.27 -7.18
CA TRP A 185 -12.07 21.74 -7.85
C TRP A 185 -12.06 21.32 -9.33
N GLU A 186 -11.18 21.91 -10.13
CA GLU A 186 -11.14 21.73 -11.59
C GLU A 186 -11.00 20.26 -12.05
N TYR A 187 -10.33 19.43 -11.24
CA TYR A 187 -10.04 18.03 -11.57
C TYR A 187 -10.83 17.02 -10.74
N LYS A 188 -11.94 17.45 -10.14
CA LYS A 188 -12.89 16.58 -9.44
C LYS A 188 -13.33 15.41 -10.33
N SER A 189 -13.55 14.26 -9.70
CA SER A 189 -14.22 13.10 -10.28
C SER A 189 -15.48 13.50 -11.04
N LYS A 190 -15.57 13.01 -12.28
CA LYS A 190 -16.74 13.13 -13.15
C LYS A 190 -17.72 11.96 -12.97
N ASN A 191 -17.30 10.93 -12.24
CA ASN A 191 -18.07 9.73 -11.98
C ASN A 191 -18.72 9.82 -10.60
N ALA A 192 -20.03 10.06 -10.55
CA ALA A 192 -20.78 10.16 -9.30
C ALA A 192 -20.59 8.91 -8.43
N GLY A 193 -20.37 9.10 -7.13
CA GLY A 193 -20.14 8.04 -6.16
C GLY A 193 -18.77 7.33 -6.25
N LYS A 194 -17.83 7.81 -7.09
CA LYS A 194 -16.49 7.24 -7.21
C LYS A 194 -15.41 8.31 -6.99
N MET A 195 -14.34 7.99 -6.27
CA MET A 195 -13.23 8.91 -5.99
C MET A 195 -11.92 8.15 -5.74
N HIS A 196 -10.79 8.66 -6.26
CA HIS A 196 -9.45 8.26 -5.80
C HIS A 196 -9.13 8.89 -4.45
N ALA A 197 -9.72 8.35 -3.38
CA ALA A 197 -9.53 8.86 -2.02
C ALA A 197 -8.27 8.30 -1.32
N CYS A 198 -7.64 7.25 -1.86
CA CYS A 198 -6.41 6.63 -1.35
C CYS A 198 -5.14 7.07 -2.11
N GLY A 199 -5.29 7.83 -3.20
CA GLY A 199 -4.16 8.36 -3.97
C GLY A 199 -3.58 7.43 -5.05
N HIS A 200 -4.29 6.37 -5.44
CA HIS A 200 -3.84 5.42 -6.47
C HIS A 200 -3.65 6.08 -7.85
N ASP A 201 -4.38 7.16 -8.14
CA ASP A 201 -4.13 8.04 -9.30
C ASP A 201 -2.72 8.64 -9.29
N ALA A 202 -2.20 9.00 -8.11
CA ALA A 202 -0.83 9.47 -7.96
C ALA A 202 0.19 8.33 -8.11
N HIS A 203 -0.08 7.13 -7.58
CA HIS A 203 0.82 5.98 -7.71
C HIS A 203 1.03 5.59 -9.18
N VAL A 204 -0.05 5.50 -9.95
CA VAL A 204 0.03 5.22 -11.39
C VAL A 204 0.82 6.29 -12.13
N ALA A 205 0.52 7.57 -11.87
CA ALA A 205 1.23 8.69 -12.51
C ALA A 205 2.73 8.71 -12.17
N MET A 206 3.08 8.41 -10.92
CA MET A 206 4.47 8.29 -10.48
C MET A 206 5.19 7.13 -11.18
N LEU A 207 4.55 5.97 -11.31
CA LEU A 207 5.14 4.80 -11.96
C LEU A 207 5.30 5.00 -13.47
N ILE A 208 4.33 5.62 -14.14
CA ILE A 208 4.47 6.05 -15.55
C ILE A 208 5.61 7.05 -15.72
N GLY A 209 5.73 8.01 -14.79
CA GLY A 209 6.85 8.95 -14.76
C GLY A 209 8.21 8.26 -14.63
N ALA A 210 8.31 7.29 -13.71
CA ALA A 210 9.50 6.47 -13.54
C ALA A 210 9.81 5.64 -14.81
N ALA A 211 8.78 5.07 -15.45
CA ALA A 211 8.92 4.31 -16.69
C ALA A 211 9.60 5.13 -17.79
N LYS A 212 9.19 6.39 -17.96
CA LYS A 212 9.79 7.31 -18.95
C LYS A 212 11.28 7.56 -18.69
N ILE A 213 11.65 7.79 -17.43
CA ILE A 213 13.05 8.03 -17.04
C ILE A 213 13.88 6.76 -17.22
N LEU A 214 13.36 5.61 -16.78
CA LEU A 214 14.02 4.31 -16.93
C LEU A 214 14.24 3.96 -18.40
N LYS A 215 13.23 4.18 -19.26
CA LYS A 215 13.33 3.93 -20.69
C LYS A 215 14.35 4.85 -21.37
N ALA A 216 14.37 6.14 -21.03
CA ALA A 216 15.36 7.08 -21.55
C ALA A 216 16.81 6.71 -21.14
N ARG A 217 16.96 5.91 -20.08
CA ARG A 217 18.25 5.49 -19.52
C ARG A 217 18.45 3.97 -19.63
N GLU A 218 17.68 3.29 -20.48
CA GLU A 218 17.63 1.83 -20.56
C GLU A 218 19.01 1.20 -20.81
N LYS A 219 19.86 1.86 -21.61
CA LYS A 219 21.24 1.44 -21.92
C LYS A 219 22.14 1.30 -20.69
N TYR A 220 21.81 1.95 -19.57
CA TYR A 220 22.58 1.91 -18.34
C TYR A 220 22.08 0.85 -17.34
N LEU A 221 20.96 0.19 -17.63
CA LEU A 221 20.41 -0.86 -16.76
C LEU A 221 21.18 -2.17 -16.96
N LYS A 222 21.68 -2.74 -15.85
CA LYS A 222 22.39 -4.03 -15.84
C LYS A 222 21.46 -5.23 -15.60
N GLY A 223 20.16 -5.04 -15.78
CA GLY A 223 19.10 -6.01 -15.49
C GLY A 223 17.78 -5.51 -16.04
N THR A 224 16.68 -6.02 -15.51
CA THR A 224 15.33 -5.70 -16.00
C THR A 224 14.47 -5.14 -14.87
N VAL A 225 13.84 -4.00 -15.12
CA VAL A 225 12.83 -3.41 -14.24
C VAL A 225 11.45 -3.87 -14.70
N ILE A 226 10.69 -4.47 -13.78
CA ILE A 226 9.30 -4.87 -13.99
C ILE A 226 8.38 -3.79 -13.42
N LEU A 227 7.48 -3.24 -14.24
CA LEU A 227 6.48 -2.29 -13.78
C LEU A 227 5.17 -3.02 -13.60
N ILE A 228 4.61 -3.01 -12.38
CA ILE A 228 3.37 -3.69 -12.04
C ILE A 228 2.31 -2.63 -11.76
N PHE A 229 1.28 -2.57 -12.61
CA PHE A 229 0.08 -1.77 -12.39
C PHE A 229 -1.04 -2.70 -11.93
N GLN A 230 -1.40 -2.60 -10.65
CA GLN A 230 -2.24 -3.56 -9.96
C GLN A 230 -3.68 -3.05 -9.79
N PRO A 231 -4.70 -3.79 -10.25
CA PRO A 231 -6.10 -3.50 -9.93
C PRO A 231 -6.43 -3.84 -8.49
N ALA A 232 -7.65 -3.46 -8.09
CA ALA A 232 -8.39 -4.07 -6.98
C ALA A 232 -7.58 -4.25 -5.68
N GLU A 233 -6.83 -3.22 -5.27
CA GLU A 233 -6.17 -3.21 -3.97
C GLU A 233 -7.21 -3.09 -2.85
N GLU A 234 -8.18 -2.18 -3.00
CA GLU A 234 -9.19 -1.87 -1.99
C GLU A 234 -10.21 -3.01 -1.80
N ALA A 235 -10.34 -3.88 -2.82
CA ALA A 235 -11.13 -5.10 -2.74
C ALA A 235 -10.35 -6.30 -2.16
N GLY A 236 -9.02 -6.21 -2.10
CA GLY A 236 -8.13 -7.14 -1.42
C GLY A 236 -7.60 -8.33 -2.16
N ASN A 237 -7.92 -8.45 -3.44
CA ASN A 237 -7.62 -9.66 -4.20
C ASN A 237 -6.89 -9.39 -5.52
N GLY A 238 -6.67 -8.11 -5.87
CA GLY A 238 -5.92 -7.75 -7.07
C GLY A 238 -4.51 -8.30 -7.09
N ALA A 239 -3.75 -8.13 -6.00
CA ALA A 239 -2.39 -8.66 -5.88
C ALA A 239 -2.34 -10.20 -6.03
N LYS A 240 -3.21 -10.92 -5.31
CA LYS A 240 -3.26 -12.39 -5.35
C LYS A 240 -3.58 -12.91 -6.74
N ARG A 241 -4.54 -12.27 -7.44
CA ARG A 241 -4.88 -12.63 -8.83
C ARG A 241 -3.75 -12.33 -9.80
N MET A 242 -3.10 -11.16 -9.66
CA MET A 242 -1.94 -10.82 -10.49
C MET A 242 -0.79 -11.81 -10.29
N ILE A 243 -0.53 -12.25 -9.05
CA ILE A 243 0.46 -13.30 -8.76
C ILE A 243 0.08 -14.60 -9.46
N GLY A 244 -1.20 -15.01 -9.40
CA GLY A 244 -1.72 -16.18 -10.12
C GLY A 244 -1.54 -16.11 -11.64
N ASP A 245 -1.60 -14.91 -12.22
CA ASP A 245 -1.39 -14.67 -13.64
C ASP A 245 0.10 -14.45 -14.03
N GLY A 246 1.02 -14.65 -13.07
CA GLY A 246 2.46 -14.58 -13.31
C GLY A 246 3.07 -13.18 -13.23
N ALA A 247 2.43 -12.23 -12.52
CA ALA A 247 2.94 -10.86 -12.41
C ALA A 247 4.36 -10.78 -11.81
N ILE A 248 4.66 -11.67 -10.87
CA ILE A 248 5.91 -11.72 -10.12
C ILE A 248 6.87 -12.83 -10.58
N GLU A 249 6.61 -13.46 -11.72
CA GLU A 249 7.55 -14.40 -12.34
C GLU A 249 8.91 -13.74 -12.53
N ASP A 250 9.96 -14.46 -12.13
CA ASP A 250 11.38 -14.08 -12.15
C ASP A 250 11.78 -12.88 -11.29
N VAL A 251 10.84 -12.20 -10.64
CA VAL A 251 11.14 -11.03 -9.79
C VAL A 251 11.98 -11.46 -8.58
N GLU A 252 13.08 -10.76 -8.31
CA GLU A 252 13.93 -11.02 -7.13
C GLU A 252 13.62 -10.06 -5.98
N ALA A 253 13.29 -8.82 -6.31
CA ALA A 253 12.93 -7.77 -5.37
C ALA A 253 11.75 -6.95 -5.90
N ILE A 254 10.82 -6.56 -5.03
CA ILE A 254 9.68 -5.71 -5.38
C ILE A 254 9.60 -4.52 -4.44
N PHE A 255 9.45 -3.32 -5.00
CA PHE A 255 9.24 -2.08 -4.28
C PHE A 255 7.83 -1.54 -4.55
N GLY A 256 7.10 -1.21 -3.50
CA GLY A 256 5.80 -0.53 -3.56
C GLY A 256 5.86 0.81 -2.86
N LEU A 257 5.03 1.75 -3.32
CA LEU A 257 4.95 3.09 -2.76
C LEU A 257 3.52 3.49 -2.45
N HIS A 258 3.27 4.07 -1.28
CA HIS A 258 1.94 4.61 -0.93
C HIS A 258 2.01 6.07 -0.50
N VAL A 259 1.17 6.92 -1.08
CA VAL A 259 1.06 8.33 -0.70
C VAL A 259 0.40 8.48 0.67
N SER A 260 0.85 9.40 1.50
CA SER A 260 0.18 9.70 2.78
C SER A 260 -0.07 11.18 2.96
N HIS A 261 -1.31 11.48 3.38
CA HIS A 261 -1.80 12.83 3.70
C HIS A 261 -1.43 13.26 5.13
N LEU A 262 -0.89 12.35 5.95
CA LEU A 262 -0.55 12.62 7.36
C LEU A 262 0.82 13.29 7.52
N HIS A 263 1.60 13.39 6.45
CA HIS A 263 2.98 13.86 6.49
C HIS A 263 3.26 14.88 5.39
N ARG A 264 4.33 15.66 5.56
CA ARG A 264 4.75 16.67 4.58
C ARG A 264 5.40 16.01 3.36
N SER A 265 5.27 16.67 2.21
CA SER A 265 5.97 16.29 0.98
C SER A 265 7.47 16.34 1.17
N GLY A 266 8.16 15.43 0.46
CA GLY A 266 9.63 15.34 0.49
C GLY A 266 10.15 14.47 1.64
N ILE A 267 9.27 13.82 2.39
CA ILE A 267 9.64 12.82 3.39
C ILE A 267 9.40 11.43 2.77
N ILE A 268 10.21 10.46 3.15
CA ILE A 268 9.98 9.04 2.89
C ILE A 268 9.96 8.34 4.25
N GLY A 269 8.88 7.61 4.52
CA GLY A 269 8.72 6.84 5.76
C GLY A 269 8.79 5.35 5.47
N SER A 270 9.61 4.63 6.23
CA SER A 270 9.66 3.16 6.19
C SER A 270 10.21 2.63 7.51
N ARG A 271 10.07 1.32 7.74
CA ARG A 271 10.76 0.60 8.81
C ARG A 271 11.01 -0.85 8.37
N PRO A 272 12.00 -1.54 8.93
CA PRO A 272 12.15 -2.95 8.68
C PRO A 272 11.08 -3.76 9.43
N GLY A 273 10.81 -4.97 8.97
CA GLY A 273 9.80 -5.83 9.59
C GLY A 273 8.36 -5.36 9.32
N PRO A 274 7.39 -5.70 10.18
CA PRO A 274 5.98 -5.38 9.96
C PRO A 274 5.74 -3.90 9.76
N LEU A 275 5.06 -3.44 8.72
CA LEU A 275 4.73 -2.03 8.50
C LEU A 275 3.22 -1.78 8.49
N LEU A 276 2.42 -2.69 7.94
CA LEU A 276 0.95 -2.64 8.03
C LEU A 276 0.40 -3.91 8.68
N ALA A 277 -0.64 -3.74 9.49
CA ALA A 277 -1.32 -4.87 10.12
C ALA A 277 -2.05 -5.71 9.06
N GLY A 278 -1.98 -7.03 9.23
CA GLY A 278 -2.86 -7.95 8.52
C GLY A 278 -4.30 -7.71 8.92
N CYS A 279 -5.21 -8.03 8.01
CA CYS A 279 -6.64 -7.79 8.14
C CYS A 279 -7.39 -9.10 7.83
N GLY A 280 -8.26 -9.53 8.73
CA GLY A 280 -9.15 -10.65 8.47
C GLY A 280 -10.56 -10.37 8.98
N PHE A 281 -11.52 -11.13 8.46
CA PHE A 281 -12.93 -11.01 8.81
C PHE A 281 -13.48 -12.36 9.24
N PHE A 282 -14.54 -12.33 10.03
CA PHE A 282 -15.27 -13.53 10.38
C PHE A 282 -16.77 -13.29 10.37
N ARG A 283 -17.51 -14.35 10.01
CA ARG A 283 -18.95 -14.47 10.24
C ARG A 283 -19.18 -15.71 11.08
N ALA A 284 -19.90 -15.56 12.18
CA ALA A 284 -20.30 -16.68 13.01
C ALA A 284 -21.82 -16.78 13.06
N THR A 285 -22.32 -17.98 12.80
CA THR A 285 -23.75 -18.32 12.95
C THR A 285 -23.88 -19.21 14.16
N ILE A 286 -24.56 -18.72 15.20
CA ILE A 286 -24.84 -19.42 16.45
C ILE A 286 -26.27 -19.92 16.38
N SER A 287 -26.46 -21.22 16.50
CA SER A 287 -27.77 -21.87 16.44
C SER A 287 -28.11 -22.52 17.78
N GLY A 288 -29.31 -22.23 18.26
CA GLY A 288 -29.91 -22.78 19.46
C GLY A 288 -31.24 -23.46 19.13
N LYS A 289 -32.24 -23.21 19.96
CA LYS A 289 -33.60 -23.72 19.80
C LYS A 289 -34.59 -22.65 20.19
N GLU A 290 -35.49 -22.32 19.26
CA GLU A 290 -36.56 -21.34 19.47
C GLU A 290 -37.42 -21.68 20.69
N GLY A 291 -37.99 -20.66 21.33
CA GLY A 291 -39.05 -20.84 22.31
C GLY A 291 -39.61 -19.51 22.82
N GLN A 292 -40.66 -19.57 23.62
CA GLN A 292 -41.29 -18.37 24.19
C GLN A 292 -40.46 -17.80 25.35
N ALA A 293 -40.35 -16.48 25.43
CA ALA A 293 -39.61 -15.80 26.50
C ALA A 293 -40.21 -16.09 27.89
N GLY A 294 -41.53 -16.34 27.98
CA GLY A 294 -42.19 -16.78 29.22
C GLY A 294 -41.84 -18.20 29.68
N ASN A 295 -41.30 -19.05 28.79
CA ASN A 295 -40.98 -20.46 29.07
C ASN A 295 -39.55 -20.83 28.63
N PRO A 296 -38.50 -20.16 29.16
CA PRO A 296 -37.13 -20.26 28.64
C PRO A 296 -36.49 -21.64 28.87
N HIS A 297 -37.04 -22.46 29.78
CA HIS A 297 -36.54 -23.81 30.04
C HIS A 297 -36.81 -24.81 28.89
N HIS A 298 -37.65 -24.44 27.92
CA HIS A 298 -37.93 -25.23 26.72
C HIS A 298 -37.09 -24.82 25.49
N SER A 299 -36.34 -23.71 25.58
CA SER A 299 -35.49 -23.17 24.53
C SER A 299 -34.01 -23.40 24.83
N VAL A 300 -33.17 -23.09 23.84
CA VAL A 300 -31.72 -22.98 23.97
C VAL A 300 -31.36 -21.63 23.39
N ASP A 301 -31.12 -20.65 24.27
CA ASP A 301 -31.03 -19.23 23.90
C ASP A 301 -29.68 -18.88 23.23
N PRO A 302 -29.67 -18.62 21.90
CA PRO A 302 -28.45 -18.24 21.19
C PRO A 302 -28.05 -16.78 21.41
N VAL A 303 -28.95 -15.91 21.89
CA VAL A 303 -28.66 -14.50 22.21
C VAL A 303 -27.76 -14.42 23.44
N LEU A 304 -28.07 -15.20 24.47
CA LEU A 304 -27.23 -15.30 25.65
C LEU A 304 -25.85 -15.90 25.31
N ALA A 305 -25.83 -16.96 24.50
CA ALA A 305 -24.60 -17.58 24.03
C ALA A 305 -23.72 -16.60 23.24
N ALA A 306 -24.31 -15.87 22.28
CA ALA A 306 -23.62 -14.87 21.48
C ALA A 306 -23.08 -13.72 22.33
N SER A 307 -23.82 -13.26 23.34
CA SER A 307 -23.37 -12.22 24.28
C SER A 307 -22.11 -12.66 25.06
N ALA A 308 -22.10 -13.90 25.55
CA ALA A 308 -20.94 -14.47 26.22
C ALA A 308 -19.74 -14.66 25.27
N ILE A 309 -20.00 -15.04 24.00
CA ILE A 309 -18.98 -15.11 22.95
C ILE A 309 -18.33 -13.74 22.72
N VAL A 310 -19.12 -12.67 22.57
CA VAL A 310 -18.61 -11.31 22.35
C VAL A 310 -17.64 -10.91 23.46
N ILE A 311 -18.03 -11.13 24.72
CA ILE A 311 -17.19 -10.84 25.89
C ILE A 311 -15.93 -11.72 25.87
N SER A 312 -16.08 -13.02 25.62
CA SER A 312 -14.96 -13.98 25.63
C SER A 312 -13.92 -13.71 24.54
N LEU A 313 -14.35 -13.21 23.37
CA LEU A 313 -13.43 -12.81 22.30
C LEU A 313 -12.47 -11.70 22.74
N GLN A 314 -12.86 -10.86 23.69
CA GLN A 314 -11.99 -9.79 24.20
C GLN A 314 -10.81 -10.33 25.04
N ASN A 315 -10.92 -11.57 25.53
CA ASN A 315 -9.83 -12.22 26.27
C ASN A 315 -8.64 -12.58 25.38
N ILE A 316 -8.87 -12.79 24.07
CA ILE A 316 -7.79 -13.06 23.11
C ILE A 316 -6.77 -11.93 23.15
N VAL A 317 -7.22 -10.68 22.96
CA VAL A 317 -6.32 -9.52 22.98
C VAL A 317 -5.89 -9.18 24.40
N SER A 318 -6.82 -9.20 25.37
CA SER A 318 -6.48 -8.68 26.69
C SER A 318 -5.61 -9.62 27.52
N ARG A 319 -5.74 -10.94 27.37
CA ARG A 319 -5.11 -11.96 28.26
C ARG A 319 -4.20 -12.96 27.53
N GLU A 320 -4.42 -13.25 26.25
CA GLU A 320 -3.60 -14.23 25.50
C GLU A 320 -2.49 -13.56 24.67
N ALA A 321 -2.73 -12.36 24.14
CA ALA A 321 -1.78 -11.63 23.33
C ALA A 321 -0.58 -11.10 24.14
N ASN A 322 0.60 -11.08 23.51
CA ASN A 322 1.75 -10.37 24.04
C ASN A 322 1.43 -8.86 24.07
N PRO A 323 1.57 -8.15 25.22
CA PRO A 323 1.31 -6.72 25.30
C PRO A 323 2.12 -5.83 24.35
N LEU A 324 3.25 -6.34 23.84
CA LEU A 324 4.09 -5.65 22.85
C LEU A 324 3.67 -5.90 21.40
N ASP A 325 2.72 -6.81 21.18
CA ASP A 325 2.21 -7.14 19.87
C ASP A 325 0.80 -6.57 19.68
N CYS A 326 0.68 -5.66 18.72
CA CYS A 326 -0.56 -4.93 18.48
C CYS A 326 -1.57 -5.83 17.76
N GLN A 327 -2.57 -6.29 18.51
CA GLN A 327 -3.67 -7.12 18.04
C GLN A 327 -5.01 -6.44 18.28
N VAL A 328 -5.97 -6.66 17.39
CA VAL A 328 -7.35 -6.15 17.54
C VAL A 328 -8.31 -7.25 17.14
N VAL A 329 -9.36 -7.45 17.94
CA VAL A 329 -10.53 -8.25 17.59
C VAL A 329 -11.75 -7.37 17.83
N SER A 330 -12.63 -7.27 16.84
CA SER A 330 -13.82 -6.44 16.93
C SER A 330 -15.02 -7.18 16.37
N VAL A 331 -16.07 -7.30 17.19
CA VAL A 331 -17.40 -7.72 16.71
C VAL A 331 -18.10 -6.45 16.25
N THR A 332 -18.40 -6.37 14.96
CA THR A 332 -18.95 -5.17 14.30
C THR A 332 -20.44 -5.30 14.00
N SER A 333 -21.00 -6.50 14.15
CA SER A 333 -22.43 -6.76 13.94
C SER A 333 -22.90 -7.87 14.86
N PHE A 334 -24.08 -7.65 15.44
CA PHE A 334 -24.82 -8.61 16.24
C PHE A 334 -26.27 -8.56 15.75
N ASN A 335 -26.76 -9.63 15.12
CA ASN A 335 -28.13 -9.70 14.62
C ASN A 335 -28.85 -10.91 15.18
N ALA A 336 -30.00 -10.69 15.83
CA ALA A 336 -30.74 -11.69 16.58
C ALA A 336 -32.23 -11.33 16.69
N GLY A 337 -33.10 -12.12 16.05
CA GLY A 337 -34.56 -12.01 16.18
C GLY A 337 -35.16 -10.63 15.87
N GLU A 338 -36.49 -10.59 15.80
CA GLU A 338 -37.25 -9.32 15.70
C GLU A 338 -38.45 -9.28 16.65
N ASP A 339 -38.91 -10.44 17.12
CA ASP A 339 -40.07 -10.57 18.00
C ASP A 339 -39.70 -10.26 19.46
N LEU A 340 -40.62 -9.62 20.19
CA LEU A 340 -40.41 -9.15 21.57
C LEU A 340 -40.57 -10.25 22.62
N ASP A 341 -41.28 -11.34 22.32
CA ASP A 341 -41.66 -12.40 23.27
C ASP A 341 -41.21 -13.79 22.81
N SER A 342 -40.36 -13.85 21.77
CA SER A 342 -39.75 -15.09 21.27
C SER A 342 -38.22 -15.06 21.38
N ILE A 343 -37.66 -16.17 21.81
CA ILE A 343 -36.22 -16.46 21.79
C ILE A 343 -35.90 -17.01 20.40
N PRO A 344 -35.02 -16.36 19.61
CA PRO A 344 -34.73 -16.80 18.25
C PRO A 344 -34.00 -18.14 18.24
N ASP A 345 -34.04 -18.84 17.10
CA ASP A 345 -33.26 -20.05 16.89
C ASP A 345 -31.79 -19.76 16.51
N THR A 346 -31.50 -18.54 16.03
CA THR A 346 -30.22 -18.21 15.40
C THR A 346 -29.77 -16.77 15.71
N VAL A 347 -28.46 -16.58 15.90
CA VAL A 347 -27.78 -15.28 15.98
C VAL A 347 -26.61 -15.24 15.01
N ILE A 348 -26.45 -14.13 14.30
CA ILE A 348 -25.33 -13.91 13.38
C ILE A 348 -24.44 -12.81 13.95
N LEU A 349 -23.18 -13.17 14.19
CA LEU A 349 -22.11 -12.24 14.51
C LEU A 349 -21.24 -12.00 13.29
N ARG A 350 -20.82 -10.75 13.09
CA ARG A 350 -19.77 -10.42 12.13
C ARG A 350 -18.71 -9.59 12.81
N GLY A 351 -17.47 -9.75 12.37
CA GLY A 351 -16.38 -9.02 12.95
C GLY A 351 -15.13 -9.04 12.09
N THR A 352 -14.12 -8.39 12.63
CA THR A 352 -12.83 -8.18 11.99
C THR A 352 -11.72 -8.33 13.01
N PHE A 353 -10.54 -8.71 12.55
CA PHE A 353 -9.35 -8.77 13.38
C PHE A 353 -8.13 -8.19 12.66
N ARG A 354 -7.16 -7.70 13.44
CA ARG A 354 -5.90 -7.14 12.97
C ARG A 354 -4.76 -7.70 13.81
N ALA A 355 -3.61 -7.92 13.18
CA ALA A 355 -2.35 -8.21 13.87
C ALA A 355 -1.16 -7.71 13.04
N PHE A 356 -0.08 -7.29 13.69
CA PHE A 356 1.13 -6.87 12.99
C PHE A 356 2.08 -8.03 12.67
N SER A 357 2.11 -9.09 13.48
CA SER A 357 2.96 -10.25 13.22
C SER A 357 2.19 -11.34 12.47
N ASN A 358 2.84 -12.02 11.52
CA ASN A 358 2.26 -13.17 10.83
C ASN A 358 1.84 -14.27 11.81
N THR A 359 2.71 -14.59 12.78
CA THR A 359 2.44 -15.60 13.80
C THR A 359 1.16 -15.29 14.56
N SER A 360 1.04 -14.06 15.06
CA SER A 360 -0.11 -13.59 15.83
C SER A 360 -1.37 -13.53 14.98
N PHE A 361 -1.25 -13.13 13.73
CA PHE A 361 -2.37 -13.06 12.79
C PHE A 361 -3.06 -14.42 12.63
N TYR A 362 -2.29 -15.47 12.36
CA TYR A 362 -2.83 -16.84 12.22
C TYR A 362 -3.24 -17.45 13.57
N GLN A 363 -2.59 -17.06 14.68
CA GLN A 363 -3.03 -17.47 16.02
C GLN A 363 -4.39 -16.89 16.38
N ILE A 364 -4.62 -15.58 16.17
CA ILE A 364 -5.92 -14.94 16.40
C ILE A 364 -7.00 -15.63 15.56
N LEU A 365 -6.73 -15.87 14.28
CA LEU A 365 -7.65 -16.54 13.37
C LEU A 365 -8.12 -17.90 13.94
N ALA A 366 -7.18 -18.73 14.38
CA ALA A 366 -7.50 -20.02 15.01
C ALA A 366 -8.25 -19.86 16.36
N ARG A 367 -7.83 -18.89 17.19
CA ARG A 367 -8.42 -18.64 18.50
C ARG A 367 -9.84 -18.09 18.41
N ILE A 368 -10.15 -17.23 17.44
CA ILE A 368 -11.51 -16.75 17.18
C ILE A 368 -12.44 -17.94 16.94
N ASN A 369 -12.06 -18.85 16.03
CA ASN A 369 -12.86 -20.03 15.73
C ASN A 369 -13.09 -20.90 16.97
N GLN A 370 -12.02 -21.15 17.74
CA GLN A 370 -12.08 -21.96 18.95
C GLN A 370 -12.96 -21.32 20.04
N VAL A 371 -12.77 -20.02 20.34
CA VAL A 371 -13.54 -19.32 21.37
C VAL A 371 -15.02 -19.31 21.01
N ILE A 372 -15.38 -19.00 19.76
CA ILE A 372 -16.79 -18.97 19.33
C ILE A 372 -17.44 -20.35 19.48
N THR A 373 -16.77 -21.39 18.97
CA THR A 373 -17.32 -22.75 18.96
C THR A 373 -17.47 -23.31 20.36
N GLU A 374 -16.45 -23.14 21.21
CA GLU A 374 -16.48 -23.71 22.57
C GLU A 374 -17.39 -22.90 23.51
N GLN A 375 -17.45 -21.57 23.38
CA GLN A 375 -18.39 -20.77 24.18
C GLN A 375 -19.84 -21.08 23.80
N ALA A 376 -20.17 -21.26 22.51
CA ALA A 376 -21.52 -21.67 22.12
C ALA A 376 -21.95 -22.98 22.81
N ARG A 377 -21.04 -23.97 22.90
CA ARG A 377 -21.32 -25.26 23.54
C ARG A 377 -21.62 -25.16 25.03
N VAL A 378 -21.01 -24.21 25.75
CA VAL A 378 -21.32 -23.96 27.19
C VAL A 378 -22.81 -23.68 27.37
N PHE A 379 -23.44 -23.00 26.41
CA PHE A 379 -24.85 -22.65 26.41
C PHE A 379 -25.73 -23.68 25.67
N ARG A 380 -25.20 -24.86 25.34
CA ARG A 380 -25.86 -25.92 24.55
C ARG A 380 -26.20 -25.50 23.11
N CYS A 381 -25.61 -24.42 22.62
CA CYS A 381 -25.72 -23.99 21.23
C CYS A 381 -24.64 -24.66 20.36
N SER A 382 -24.85 -24.66 19.05
CA SER A 382 -23.82 -24.94 18.05
C SER A 382 -23.41 -23.65 17.36
N ALA A 383 -22.15 -23.54 16.94
CA ALA A 383 -21.69 -22.41 16.13
C ALA A 383 -20.92 -22.89 14.90
N THR A 384 -21.07 -22.16 13.80
CA THR A 384 -20.27 -22.29 12.59
C THR A 384 -19.56 -20.97 12.36
N VAL A 385 -18.27 -21.03 11.99
CA VAL A 385 -17.44 -19.84 11.77
C VAL A 385 -16.88 -19.88 10.37
N GLU A 386 -17.14 -18.81 9.63
CA GLU A 386 -16.60 -18.57 8.30
C GLU A 386 -15.53 -17.49 8.40
N LEU A 387 -14.32 -17.83 7.97
CA LEU A 387 -13.15 -16.95 8.01
C LEU A 387 -12.78 -16.37 6.64
N PHE A 388 -13.58 -16.64 5.61
CA PHE A 388 -13.41 -16.11 4.25
C PHE A 388 -12.04 -16.39 3.60
N GLU A 389 -11.34 -17.45 4.01
CA GLU A 389 -10.04 -17.85 3.45
C GLU A 389 -10.08 -18.05 1.93
N ASN A 390 -11.21 -18.56 1.43
CA ASN A 390 -11.44 -18.83 0.00
C ASN A 390 -11.98 -17.63 -0.78
N GLU A 391 -12.32 -16.51 -0.11
CA GLU A 391 -12.92 -15.32 -0.75
C GLU A 391 -11.93 -14.16 -0.90
N ASP A 392 -10.64 -14.40 -0.67
CA ASP A 392 -9.57 -13.39 -0.75
C ASP A 392 -9.80 -12.17 0.16
N ARG A 393 -10.49 -12.36 1.30
CA ARG A 393 -10.76 -11.29 2.27
C ARG A 393 -9.78 -11.27 3.45
N ILE A 394 -8.72 -12.06 3.36
CA ILE A 394 -7.66 -12.12 4.38
C ILE A 394 -6.39 -11.52 3.79
N TYR A 395 -5.86 -10.52 4.48
CA TYR A 395 -4.65 -9.80 4.13
C TYR A 395 -3.58 -10.15 5.15
N PRO A 396 -2.46 -10.76 4.74
CA PRO A 396 -1.35 -10.93 5.65
C PRO A 396 -0.76 -9.56 6.02
N PRO A 397 -0.12 -9.43 7.20
CA PRO A 397 0.67 -8.26 7.54
C PRO A 397 1.71 -7.95 6.46
N THR A 398 1.85 -6.66 6.12
CA THR A 398 2.90 -6.23 5.20
C THR A 398 4.21 -6.15 5.97
N VAL A 399 5.17 -7.00 5.64
CA VAL A 399 6.48 -7.09 6.32
C VAL A 399 7.57 -6.70 5.34
N ASN A 400 8.31 -5.65 5.66
CA ASN A 400 9.51 -5.25 4.91
C ASN A 400 10.68 -6.15 5.25
N GLU A 401 11.38 -6.62 4.22
CA GLU A 401 12.62 -7.37 4.40
C GLU A 401 13.73 -6.41 4.86
N GLU A 402 14.53 -6.84 5.84
CA GLU A 402 15.52 -5.99 6.53
C GLU A 402 16.61 -5.46 5.57
N GLN A 403 17.21 -6.34 4.76
CA GLN A 403 18.29 -5.95 3.84
C GLN A 403 17.78 -4.96 2.79
N MET A 404 16.56 -5.18 2.30
CA MET A 404 15.92 -4.30 1.35
C MET A 404 15.50 -2.97 1.97
N HIS A 405 15.03 -2.95 3.21
CA HIS A 405 14.77 -1.71 3.94
C HIS A 405 16.05 -0.89 4.11
N GLU A 406 17.15 -1.52 4.53
CA GLU A 406 18.44 -0.85 4.67
C GLU A 406 18.97 -0.34 3.31
N HIS A 407 18.72 -1.06 2.21
CA HIS A 407 19.00 -0.56 0.87
C HIS A 407 18.22 0.73 0.56
N VAL A 408 16.91 0.76 0.80
CA VAL A 408 16.08 1.96 0.59
C VAL A 408 16.56 3.12 1.45
N LYS A 409 16.86 2.87 2.72
CA LYS A 409 17.36 3.85 3.69
C LYS A 409 18.69 4.45 3.28
N LYS A 410 19.61 3.63 2.77
CA LYS A 410 20.90 4.10 2.24
C LYS A 410 20.68 5.00 1.02
N GLU A 411 19.85 4.57 0.08
CA GLU A 411 19.62 5.31 -1.17
C GLU A 411 18.79 6.59 -0.98
N SER A 412 17.88 6.63 0.00
CA SER A 412 17.06 7.80 0.31
C SER A 412 17.86 8.90 1.01
N ARG A 413 18.73 8.54 1.97
CA ARG A 413 19.59 9.49 2.70
C ARG A 413 20.66 10.16 1.82
N MET A 414 21.06 9.53 0.72
CA MET A 414 22.03 10.13 -0.20
C MET A 414 21.41 11.19 -1.13
N LYS A 415 20.08 11.36 -1.14
CA LYS A 415 19.37 12.04 -2.25
C LYS A 415 18.31 13.07 -1.84
N LEU A 416 17.94 13.13 -0.55
CA LEU A 416 17.17 14.21 0.06
C LEU A 416 18.11 15.17 0.79
#